data_AF-A0A1Y4UFC0-F1
#
_entry.id   AF-A0A1Y4UFC0-F1
#
_cell.length_a   1.000
_cell.length_b   1.000
_cell.length_c   1.000
_cell.angle_alpha   90.00
_cell.angle_beta   90.00
_cell.angle_gamma   90.00
#
_symmetry.space_group_name_H-M   'P 1'
#
loop_
_entity.id
_entity.type
_entity.pdbx_description
1 polymer ?
#
loop_
_entity_poly.entity_id
_entity_poly.type
_entity_poly.pdbx_seq_one_letter_code
_entity_poly.pdbx_strand_id
1 'polypeptide(L)' 'MSNQDIRRTAAGAGVKLWQIADALGMADCSFSRKLRKELPEDEKEKIFSIIQRLAKEVS' A
#
# COMPACT_ATOMS: atom_id res chain seq x y z
N MET A 1 15.17 -5.48 0.22
CA MET A 1 14.02 -4.61 0.53
C MET A 1 12.78 -5.47 0.60
N SER A 2 12.16 -5.57 1.78
CA SER A 2 10.89 -6.29 1.97
C SER A 2 9.73 -5.54 1.32
N ASN A 3 8.68 -6.27 0.92
CA ASN A 3 7.43 -5.74 0.35
C ASN A 3 7.60 -4.82 -0.88
N GLN A 4 8.55 -5.14 -1.76
CA GLN A 4 8.70 -4.42 -3.04
C GLN A 4 7.47 -4.56 -3.93
N ASP A 5 6.74 -5.66 -3.83
CA ASP A 5 5.56 -5.93 -4.66
C ASP A 5 4.47 -4.88 -4.41
N ILE A 6 4.20 -4.55 -3.15
CA ILE A 6 3.27 -3.47 -2.77
C ILE A 6 3.67 -2.14 -3.40
N ARG A 7 4.97 -1.81 -3.37
CA ARG A 7 5.48 -0.57 -3.97
C ARG A 7 5.32 -0.55 -5.49
N ARG A 8 5.60 -1.68 -6.14
CA ARG A 8 5.45 -1.84 -7.59
C ARG A 8 3.99 -1.75 -8.01
N THR A 9 3.09 -2.42 -7.30
CA THR A 9 1.66 -2.39 -7.59
C THR A 9 1.07 -1.00 -7.37
N ALA A 10 1.44 -0.32 -6.27
CA ALA A 10 1.04 1.06 -6.04
C ALA A 10 1.54 1.99 -7.16
N ALA A 11 2.83 1.89 -7.51
CA ALA A 11 3.43 2.70 -8.58
C ALA A 11 2.79 2.42 -9.97
N GLY A 12 2.55 1.16 -10.31
CA GLY A 12 1.91 0.76 -11.56
C GLY A 12 0.44 1.19 -11.65
N ALA A 13 -0.23 1.31 -10.51
CA ALA A 13 -1.59 1.83 -10.41
C ALA A 13 -1.67 3.37 -10.31
N GLY A 14 -0.54 4.07 -10.25
CA GLY A 14 -0.51 5.53 -10.02
C GLY A 14 -0.85 5.95 -8.59
N VAL A 15 -1.02 4.99 -7.67
CA VAL A 15 -1.39 5.23 -6.27
C VAL A 15 -0.15 5.54 -5.44
N LYS A 16 -0.21 6.60 -4.64
CA LYS A 16 0.88 6.99 -3.72
C LYS A 16 0.76 6.23 -2.39
N LEU A 17 1.90 5.95 -1.75
CA LEU A 17 1.95 5.24 -0.46
C LEU A 17 1.15 5.97 0.63
N TRP A 18 1.14 7.30 0.61
CA TRP A 18 0.37 8.11 1.55
C TRP A 18 -1.15 7.93 1.38
N GLN A 19 -1.65 7.67 0.16
CA GLN A 19 -3.09 7.42 -0.07
C GLN A 19 -3.51 6.07 0.51
N ILE A 20 -2.63 5.07 0.39
CA ILE A 20 -2.85 3.75 1.00
C ILE A 20 -2.82 3.87 2.51
N ALA A 21 -1.88 4.64 3.06
CA ALA A 21 -1.78 4.91 4.48
C ALA A 21 -3.04 5.62 5.01
N ASP A 22 -3.53 6.62 4.29
CA ASP A 22 -4.75 7.36 4.61
C ASP A 22 -5.99 6.45 4.58
N ALA A 23 -6.13 5.61 3.55
CA ALA A 23 -7.19 4.60 3.45
C ALA A 23 -7.12 3.53 4.55
N LEU A 24 -5.93 3.25 5.09
CA LEU A 24 -5.71 2.39 6.25
C LEU A 24 -5.93 3.12 7.59
N GLY A 25 -6.20 4.43 7.59
CA GLY A 25 -6.32 5.24 8.79
C GLY A 25 -5.00 5.41 9.55
N MET A 26 -3.87 5.38 8.85
CA MET A 26 -2.54 5.49 9.45
C MET A 26 -1.68 6.56 8.77
N ALA A 27 -0.69 7.07 9.51
CA ALA A 27 0.29 7.99 8.95
C ALA A 27 1.22 7.30 7.94
N ASP A 28 1.61 8.01 6.87
CA ASP A 28 2.57 7.53 5.86
C ASP A 28 3.89 7.05 6.51
N CYS A 29 4.35 7.74 7.55
CA CYS A 29 5.52 7.38 8.34
C CYS A 29 5.43 5.95 8.91
N SER A 30 4.24 5.60 9.41
CA SER A 30 3.94 4.29 9.99
C SER A 30 3.87 3.22 8.91
N PHE A 31 3.22 3.53 7.79
CA PHE A 31 3.12 2.61 6.65
C PHE A 31 4.50 2.31 6.03
N SER A 32 5.31 3.33 5.79
CA SER A 32 6.68 3.20 5.28
C SER A 32 7.60 2.42 6.23
N ARG A 33 7.40 2.53 7.56
CA ARG A 33 8.07 1.66 8.55
C ARG A 33 7.58 0.22 8.47
N LYS A 34 6.27 0.02 8.31
CA LYS A 34 5.63 -1.30 8.21
C LYS A 34 6.16 -2.08 7.00
N LEU A 35 6.28 -1.42 5.85
CA LEU A 35 6.81 -2.01 4.62
C LEU A 35 8.27 -2.45 4.72
N ARG A 36 9.05 -1.97 5.69
CA ARG A 36 10.44 -2.41 5.92
C ARG A 36 10.54 -3.78 6.61
N LYS A 37 9.47 -4.26 7.24
CA LYS A 37 9.39 -5.57 7.91
C LYS A 37 8.63 -6.55 7.02
N GLU A 38 8.87 -7.84 7.17
CA GLU A 38 8.06 -8.85 6.49
C GLU A 38 6.63 -8.81 7.05
N LEU A 39 5.65 -8.60 6.17
CA LEU A 39 4.24 -8.55 6.51
C LEU A 39 3.60 -9.92 6.22
N PRO A 40 2.67 -10.38 7.07
CA PRO A 40 1.88 -11.57 6.77
C PRO A 40 1.06 -11.36 5.49
N GLU A 41 0.77 -12.44 4.77
CA GLU A 41 0.04 -12.39 3.50
C GLU A 41 -1.34 -11.72 3.65
N ASP A 42 -2.07 -12.00 4.73
CA ASP A 42 -3.36 -11.37 5.03
C ASP A 42 -3.31 -9.83 5.00
N GLU A 43 -2.22 -9.25 5.51
CA GLU A 43 -2.05 -7.80 5.48
C GLU A 43 -1.67 -7.30 4.09
N LYS A 44 -0.87 -8.07 3.35
CA LYS A 44 -0.54 -7.73 1.96
C LYS A 44 -1.79 -7.71 1.09
N GLU A 45 -2.67 -8.70 1.23
CA GLU A 45 -3.93 -8.76 0.49
C GLU A 45 -4.83 -7.54 0.76
N LYS A 46 -4.97 -7.14 2.03
CA LYS A 46 -5.69 -5.91 2.40
C LYS A 46 -5.11 -4.69 1.69
N ILE A 47 -3.78 -4.56 1.69
CA ILE A 47 -3.09 -3.45 1.02
C ILE A 47 -3.34 -3.49 -0.49
N PHE A 48 -3.25 -4.66 -1.13
CA PHE A 48 -3.53 -4.80 -2.56
C PHE A 48 -4.98 -4.45 -2.92
N SER A 49 -5.94 -4.85 -2.09
CA SER A 49 -7.36 -4.48 -2.25
C SER A 49 -7.55 -2.96 -2.18
N ILE A 50 -6.90 -2.29 -1.23
CA ILE A 50 -6.90 -0.83 -1.11
C ILE A 50 -6.27 -0.17 -2.34
N ILE A 51 -5.12 -0.68 -2.81
CA ILE A 51 -4.47 -0.15 -4.02
C ILE A 51 -5.41 -0.27 -5.22
N GLN A 52 -6.06 -1.42 -5.43
CA GLN A 52 -6.99 -1.60 -6.54
C GLN A 52 -8.19 -0.66 -6.45
N ARG A 53 -8.71 -0.43 -5.24
CA ARG A 53 -9.80 0.51 -5.01
C ARG A 53 -9.38 1.94 -5.33
N LEU A 54 -8.26 2.40 -4.79
CA LEU A 54 -7.73 3.74 -5.04
C LEU A 54 -7.38 3.95 -6.51
N ALA A 55 -6.86 2.92 -7.18
CA ALA A 55 -6.58 2.96 -8.62
C ALA A 55 -7.82 3.24 -9.46
N LYS A 56 -8.99 2.70 -9.06
CA LYS A 56 -10.27 2.95 -9.72
C LYS A 56 -10.82 4.35 -9.43
N GLU A 57 -10.57 4.89 -8.24
CA GLU A 57 -11.01 6.23 -7.85
C GLU A 57 -10.21 7.36 -8.52
N VAL A 58 -8.99 7.08 -9.00
CA VAL A 58 -8.11 8.02 -9.71
C VAL A 58 -8.38 8.07 -11.22
N SER A 59 -9.27 7.21 -11.75
CA SER A 59 -9.55 7.07 -13.19
C SER A 59 -10.63 8.01 -13.73
#